data_AF-A0A0F9LII0-F1
#
_entry.id   AF-A0A0F9LII0-F1
#
_cell.length_a   1.000
_cell.length_b   1.000
_cell.length_c   1.000
_cell.angle_alpha   90.00
_cell.angle_beta   90.00
_cell.angle_gamma   90.00
#
_symmetry.space_group_name_H-M   'P 1'
#
loop_
_entity.id
_entity.type
_entity.pdbx_description
1 polymer ?
#
loop_
_entity_poly.entity_id
_entity_poly.type
_entity_poly.pdbx_seq_one_letter_code
_entity_poly.pdbx_strand_id
1 'polypeptide(L)'
;MRQPQRLRDLDKDEYQRILRRAAVKTENILSAIIPIVKEVEKRGDVAVTKFTTQFDGVDLAPKDFQVSQKRVKAAYEKVSPELIVSLRKMHQQVWDFHQRQRREDWSIDKFFLNKKEAHYKLGQRFIPVERAGVYVPGGRASYPSTAIMAIVPAKIAAVKNIIVVSPPSLKREMADAIMVAADIAGADLMFNIGGVQAIAALAYGTSTIPQVDMVVGPGNAYVQATKAYLFSLGKVAIDSPAGPSEILIIADDSANYEYVARDILSQTEHAEDNCAILITTSEQLAERVYKYLKGEVSHCLRKAFIEKSLADYGAILIADSLNEAIQFANDR
;
A
#
# COMPACT_ATOMS: atom_id res chain seq x y z
N MET A 1 21.93 -12.70 0.76
CA MET A 1 21.91 -12.20 2.16
C MET A 1 23.29 -12.26 2.76
N ARG A 2 23.66 -11.28 3.58
CA ARG A 2 24.93 -11.28 4.32
C ARG A 2 24.88 -12.29 5.47
N GLN A 3 26.05 -12.74 5.93
CA GLN A 3 26.13 -13.60 7.11
C GLN A 3 25.65 -12.84 8.36
N PRO A 4 25.22 -13.55 9.42
CA PRO A 4 24.91 -12.91 10.69
C PRO A 4 26.06 -12.07 11.22
N GLN A 5 25.75 -10.88 11.73
CA GLN A 5 26.73 -9.95 12.30
C GLN A 5 26.25 -9.46 13.66
N ARG A 6 27.17 -9.25 14.61
CA ARG A 6 26.83 -8.61 15.88
C ARG A 6 26.63 -7.12 15.67
N LEU A 7 25.60 -6.57 16.29
CA LEU A 7 25.22 -5.17 16.10
C LEU A 7 26.34 -4.21 16.50
N ARG A 8 26.98 -4.48 17.64
CA ARG A 8 28.13 -3.72 18.16
C ARG A 8 29.39 -3.75 17.27
N ASP A 9 29.48 -4.74 16.39
CA ASP A 9 30.64 -4.94 15.52
C ASP A 9 30.44 -4.28 14.14
N LEU A 10 29.25 -3.69 13.87
CA LEU A 10 29.00 -2.95 12.64
C LEU A 10 29.78 -1.64 12.63
N ASP A 11 30.45 -1.37 11.51
CA ASP A 11 30.97 -0.03 11.27
C ASP A 11 29.84 0.98 10.98
N LYS A 12 30.17 2.26 11.03
CA LYS A 12 29.19 3.34 10.85
C LYS A 12 28.53 3.30 9.47
N ASP A 13 29.26 2.96 8.43
CA ASP A 13 28.74 3.00 7.06
C ASP A 13 27.74 1.85 6.84
N GLU A 14 28.05 0.67 7.36
CA GLU A 14 27.20 -0.50 7.31
C GLU A 14 25.94 -0.33 8.16
N TYR A 15 26.10 0.19 9.38
CA TYR A 15 24.97 0.52 10.24
C TYR A 15 24.03 1.53 9.56
N GLN A 16 24.58 2.60 8.98
CA GLN A 16 23.80 3.59 8.25
C GLN A 16 23.18 3.03 6.97
N ARG A 17 23.84 2.11 6.26
CA ARG A 17 23.28 1.44 5.10
C ARG A 17 22.03 0.64 5.47
N ILE A 18 22.07 -0.10 6.58
CA ILE A 18 20.92 -0.88 7.05
C ILE A 18 19.78 0.06 7.47
N LEU A 19 20.08 1.13 8.22
CA LEU A 19 19.07 2.11 8.65
C LEU A 19 18.41 2.87 7.49
N ARG A 20 19.19 3.23 6.46
CA ARG A 20 18.68 3.93 5.27
C ARG A 20 17.62 3.12 4.52
N ARG A 21 17.55 1.80 4.74
CA ARG A 21 16.61 0.87 4.08
C ARG A 21 16.65 1.07 2.56
N ALA A 22 15.57 0.73 1.86
CA ALA A 22 15.37 1.11 0.47
C ALA A 22 14.88 2.56 0.36
N ALA A 23 15.78 3.52 0.53
CA ALA A 23 15.47 4.92 0.30
C ALA A 23 15.11 5.16 -1.17
N VAL A 24 13.93 5.75 -1.43
CA VAL A 24 13.45 6.05 -2.79
C VAL A 24 14.29 7.17 -3.42
N LYS A 25 14.99 6.88 -4.52
CA LYS A 25 15.68 7.89 -5.34
C LYS A 25 14.65 8.79 -6.04
N THR A 26 14.32 9.91 -5.41
CA THR A 26 13.13 10.73 -5.73
C THR A 26 13.31 11.60 -6.99
N GLU A 27 14.52 12.11 -7.26
CA GLU A 27 14.74 13.13 -8.31
C GLU A 27 14.43 12.63 -9.73
N ASN A 28 14.90 11.43 -10.09
CA ASN A 28 14.67 10.85 -11.43
C ASN A 28 13.20 10.48 -11.67
N ILE A 29 12.43 10.23 -10.61
CA ILE A 29 11.03 9.83 -10.71
C ILE A 29 10.15 11.04 -11.03
N LEU A 30 10.42 12.19 -10.42
CA LEU A 30 9.63 13.41 -10.67
C LEU A 30 9.70 13.85 -12.13
N SER A 31 10.87 13.81 -12.76
CA SER A 31 11.04 14.13 -14.18
C SER A 31 10.24 13.19 -15.10
N ALA A 32 10.01 11.94 -14.67
CA ALA A 32 9.23 10.97 -15.44
C ALA A 32 7.71 11.16 -15.26
N ILE A 33 7.24 11.47 -14.05
CA ILE A 33 5.79 11.55 -13.77
C ILE A 33 5.17 12.90 -14.17
N ILE A 34 5.88 14.02 -14.03
CA ILE A 34 5.31 15.36 -14.22
C ILE A 34 4.76 15.55 -15.65
N PRO A 35 5.46 15.14 -16.73
CA PRO A 35 4.91 15.23 -18.08
C PRO A 35 3.61 14.45 -18.25
N ILE A 36 3.52 13.24 -17.66
CA ILE A 36 2.34 12.36 -17.71
C ILE A 36 1.16 13.05 -17.01
N VAL A 37 1.39 13.55 -15.78
CA VAL A 37 0.38 14.25 -14.98
C VAL A 37 -0.18 15.46 -15.73
N LYS A 38 0.70 16.29 -16.32
CA LYS A 38 0.30 17.47 -17.09
C LYS A 38 -0.47 17.11 -18.37
N GLU A 39 -0.14 15.99 -19.01
CA GLU A 39 -0.88 15.55 -20.19
C GLU A 39 -2.27 15.03 -19.82
N VAL A 40 -2.43 14.34 -18.69
CA VAL A 40 -3.75 13.94 -18.15
C VAL A 40 -4.59 15.15 -17.76
N GLU A 41 -4.02 16.13 -17.07
CA GLU A 41 -4.72 17.39 -16.74
C GLU A 41 -5.25 18.09 -18.01
N LYS A 42 -4.46 18.12 -19.09
CA LYS A 42 -4.81 18.84 -20.32
C LYS A 42 -5.73 18.07 -21.26
N ARG A 43 -5.59 16.74 -21.33
CA ARG A 43 -6.24 15.91 -22.37
C ARG A 43 -7.16 14.82 -21.82
N GLY A 44 -7.29 14.72 -20.49
CA GLY A 44 -8.20 13.78 -19.82
C GLY A 44 -8.05 12.36 -20.35
N ASP A 45 -9.17 11.77 -20.74
CA ASP A 45 -9.26 10.36 -21.16
C ASP A 45 -8.33 10.00 -22.33
N VAL A 46 -8.03 10.94 -23.22
CA VAL A 46 -7.10 10.69 -24.34
C VAL A 46 -5.70 10.38 -23.83
N ALA A 47 -5.25 11.10 -22.81
CA ALA A 47 -3.95 10.84 -22.18
C ALA A 47 -3.99 9.53 -21.37
N VAL A 48 -5.10 9.26 -20.68
CA VAL A 48 -5.26 8.00 -19.93
C VAL A 48 -5.17 6.80 -20.86
N THR A 49 -5.89 6.80 -21.99
CA THR A 49 -5.78 5.74 -23.02
C THR A 49 -4.34 5.61 -23.51
N LYS A 50 -3.68 6.72 -23.89
CA LYS A 50 -2.29 6.72 -24.37
C LYS A 50 -1.34 6.02 -23.39
N PHE A 51 -1.39 6.37 -22.11
CA PHE A 51 -0.46 5.82 -21.12
C PHE A 51 -0.83 4.40 -20.67
N THR A 52 -2.11 4.04 -20.68
CA THR A 52 -2.53 2.64 -20.49
C THR A 52 -2.00 1.75 -21.63
N THR A 53 -2.09 2.19 -22.89
CA THR A 53 -1.50 1.47 -24.01
C THR A 53 0.02 1.35 -23.87
N GLN A 54 0.69 2.43 -23.48
CA GLN A 54 2.14 2.48 -23.36
C GLN A 54 2.68 1.60 -22.23
N PHE A 55 2.05 1.61 -21.05
CA PHE A 55 2.60 0.97 -19.85
C PHE A 55 1.96 -0.38 -19.53
N ASP A 56 0.67 -0.54 -19.79
CA ASP A 56 -0.07 -1.79 -19.52
C ASP A 56 -0.20 -2.67 -20.79
N GLY A 57 0.20 -2.15 -21.95
CA GLY A 57 0.22 -2.89 -23.22
C GLY A 57 -1.17 -3.18 -23.79
N VAL A 58 -2.20 -2.46 -23.32
CA VAL A 58 -3.59 -2.64 -23.77
C VAL A 58 -4.19 -1.33 -24.23
N ASP A 59 -4.78 -1.36 -25.42
CA ASP A 59 -5.57 -0.25 -25.91
C ASP A 59 -6.97 -0.30 -25.29
N LEU A 60 -7.39 0.76 -24.62
CA LEU A 60 -8.70 0.88 -23.97
C LEU A 60 -9.33 2.20 -24.37
N ALA A 61 -10.50 2.12 -25.01
CA ALA A 61 -11.29 3.31 -25.30
C ALA A 61 -11.89 3.85 -23.98
N PRO A 62 -12.17 5.16 -23.86
CA PRO A 62 -12.69 5.74 -22.63
C PRO A 62 -13.98 5.08 -22.11
N LYS A 63 -14.86 4.64 -23.03
CA LYS A 63 -16.08 3.89 -22.71
C LYS A 63 -15.85 2.53 -22.04
N ASP A 64 -14.64 1.97 -22.18
CA ASP A 64 -14.24 0.67 -21.66
C ASP A 64 -13.44 0.80 -20.35
N PHE A 65 -13.19 2.02 -19.87
CA PHE A 65 -12.51 2.24 -18.59
C PHE A 65 -13.34 1.71 -17.43
N GLN A 66 -14.63 2.05 -17.40
CA GLN A 66 -15.51 1.69 -16.29
C GLN A 66 -15.88 0.20 -16.35
N VAL A 67 -15.66 -0.51 -15.25
CA VAL A 67 -16.10 -1.89 -15.09
C VAL A 67 -17.63 -1.91 -14.91
N SER A 68 -18.32 -2.66 -15.76
CA SER A 68 -19.77 -2.81 -15.66
C SER A 68 -20.17 -3.76 -14.53
N GLN A 69 -21.36 -3.57 -13.96
CA GLN A 69 -21.94 -4.49 -12.98
C GLN A 69 -22.12 -5.91 -13.52
N LYS A 70 -22.40 -6.06 -14.83
CA LYS A 70 -22.42 -7.37 -15.49
C LYS A 70 -21.05 -8.05 -15.41
N ARG A 71 -19.97 -7.28 -15.55
CA ARG A 71 -18.62 -7.81 -15.48
C ARG A 71 -18.21 -8.22 -14.06
N VAL A 72 -18.63 -7.45 -13.05
CA VAL A 72 -18.46 -7.82 -11.63
C VAL A 72 -19.15 -9.15 -11.33
N LYS A 73 -20.40 -9.33 -11.76
CA LYS A 73 -21.13 -10.61 -11.61
C LYS A 73 -20.40 -11.78 -12.27
N ALA A 74 -19.89 -11.60 -13.48
CA ALA A 74 -19.09 -12.62 -14.16
C ALA A 74 -17.74 -12.91 -13.46
N ALA A 75 -17.20 -11.98 -12.67
CA ALA A 75 -16.00 -12.22 -11.87
C ALA A 75 -16.28 -13.21 -10.72
N TYR A 76 -17.45 -13.11 -10.07
CA TYR A 76 -17.86 -14.05 -9.01
C TYR A 76 -17.92 -15.51 -9.50
N GLU A 77 -18.25 -15.73 -10.77
CA GLU A 77 -18.29 -17.08 -11.37
C GLU A 77 -16.90 -17.67 -11.62
N LYS A 78 -15.87 -16.82 -11.72
CA LYS A 78 -14.48 -17.22 -12.02
C LYS A 78 -13.60 -17.33 -10.77
N VAL A 79 -13.97 -16.64 -9.70
CA VAL A 79 -13.25 -16.69 -8.42
C VAL A 79 -13.71 -17.91 -7.63
N SER A 80 -12.76 -18.65 -7.04
CA SER A 80 -13.12 -19.85 -6.29
C SER A 80 -14.00 -19.52 -5.08
N PRO A 81 -14.96 -20.39 -4.72
CA PRO A 81 -15.81 -20.19 -3.55
C PRO A 81 -15.00 -20.00 -2.25
N GLU A 82 -13.89 -20.72 -2.10
CA GLU A 82 -13.01 -20.64 -0.92
C GLU A 82 -12.36 -19.25 -0.80
N LEU A 83 -11.98 -18.65 -1.92
CA LEU A 83 -11.44 -17.30 -1.93
C LEU A 83 -12.52 -16.27 -1.59
N ILE A 84 -13.74 -16.42 -2.12
CA ILE A 84 -14.87 -15.54 -1.76
C ILE A 84 -15.15 -15.60 -0.25
N VAL A 85 -15.19 -16.80 0.34
CA VAL A 85 -15.38 -16.99 1.79
C VAL A 85 -14.25 -16.29 2.56
N SER A 86 -13.00 -16.44 2.11
CA SER A 86 -11.84 -15.81 2.73
C SER A 86 -11.91 -14.27 2.65
N LEU A 87 -12.33 -13.71 1.51
CA LEU A 87 -12.50 -12.26 1.33
C LEU A 87 -13.61 -11.71 2.22
N ARG A 88 -14.74 -12.43 2.37
CA ARG A 88 -15.82 -12.03 3.29
C ARG A 88 -15.39 -12.08 4.75
N LYS A 89 -14.63 -13.10 5.14
CA LYS A 89 -14.04 -13.20 6.48
C LYS A 89 -13.08 -12.03 6.74
N MET A 90 -12.19 -11.74 5.79
CA MET A 90 -11.28 -10.60 5.87
C MET A 90 -12.04 -9.29 6.01
N HIS A 91 -13.08 -9.06 5.19
CA HIS A 91 -13.95 -7.89 5.30
C HIS A 91 -14.48 -7.73 6.73
N GLN A 92 -15.06 -8.79 7.32
CA GLN A 92 -15.61 -8.71 8.67
C GLN A 92 -14.54 -8.35 9.71
N GLN A 93 -13.37 -8.98 9.64
CA GLN A 93 -12.28 -8.70 10.58
C GLN A 93 -11.76 -7.25 10.48
N VAL A 94 -11.62 -6.75 9.24
CA VAL A 94 -11.21 -5.36 8.99
C VAL A 94 -12.30 -4.39 9.48
N TRP A 95 -13.58 -4.72 9.26
CA TRP A 95 -14.71 -3.94 9.74
C TRP A 95 -14.72 -3.84 11.26
N ASP A 96 -14.67 -4.99 11.96
CA ASP A 96 -14.71 -5.08 13.42
C ASP A 96 -13.60 -4.26 14.09
N PHE A 97 -12.41 -4.25 13.48
CA PHE A 97 -11.28 -3.47 13.97
C PHE A 97 -11.48 -1.96 13.74
N HIS A 98 -11.76 -1.53 12.52
CA HIS A 98 -11.84 -0.11 12.17
C HIS A 98 -13.09 0.57 12.74
N GLN A 99 -14.18 -0.18 12.97
CA GLN A 99 -15.39 0.38 13.58
C GLN A 99 -15.11 0.88 15.00
N ARG A 100 -14.22 0.23 15.73
CA ARG A 100 -13.79 0.66 17.08
C ARG A 100 -12.96 1.94 17.08
N GLN A 101 -12.41 2.34 15.94
CA GLN A 101 -11.61 3.56 15.78
C GLN A 101 -12.45 4.77 15.36
N ARG A 102 -13.75 4.59 15.11
CA ARG A 102 -14.64 5.67 14.70
C ARG A 102 -14.68 6.75 15.78
N ARG A 103 -14.29 7.97 15.40
CA ARG A 103 -14.33 9.14 16.29
C ARG A 103 -15.75 9.69 16.37
N GLU A 104 -16.10 10.19 17.54
CA GLU A 104 -17.39 10.83 17.79
C GLU A 104 -17.24 12.35 17.78
N ASP A 105 -18.24 13.03 17.24
CA ASP A 105 -18.36 14.49 17.33
C ASP A 105 -18.46 14.88 18.82
N TRP A 106 -17.77 15.94 19.22
CA TRP A 106 -17.83 16.43 20.59
C TRP A 106 -17.97 17.95 20.62
N SER A 107 -18.60 18.46 21.68
CA SER A 107 -18.70 19.90 21.93
C SER A 107 -18.75 20.19 23.43
N ILE A 108 -18.27 21.36 23.82
CA ILE A 108 -18.28 21.89 25.18
C ILE A 108 -18.90 23.29 25.17
N ASP A 109 -19.76 23.57 26.14
CA ASP A 109 -20.29 24.90 26.38
C ASP A 109 -19.26 25.76 27.13
N LYS A 110 -19.09 27.00 26.66
CA LYS A 110 -18.20 28.00 27.24
C LYS A 110 -18.98 29.30 27.46
N PHE A 111 -18.53 30.10 28.41
CA PHE A 111 -19.17 31.37 28.77
C PHE A 111 -18.23 32.53 28.44
N PHE A 112 -18.80 33.66 28.02
CA PHE A 112 -18.01 34.87 27.84
C PHE A 112 -17.59 35.42 29.21
N LEU A 113 -16.31 35.76 29.36
CA LEU A 113 -15.71 36.22 30.63
C LEU A 113 -16.51 37.34 31.32
N ASN A 114 -17.14 38.23 30.53
CA ASN A 114 -17.84 39.42 31.02
C ASN A 114 -19.38 39.34 30.88
N LYS A 115 -19.93 38.21 30.42
CA LYS A 115 -21.39 38.00 30.28
C LYS A 115 -21.72 36.54 30.62
N LYS A 116 -21.94 36.27 31.90
CA LYS A 116 -22.24 34.92 32.42
C LYS A 116 -23.48 34.26 31.79
N GLU A 117 -24.39 35.05 31.23
CA GLU A 117 -25.59 34.55 30.53
C GLU A 117 -25.36 34.26 29.04
N ALA A 118 -24.26 34.77 28.46
CA ALA A 118 -23.89 34.50 27.08
C ALA A 118 -22.95 33.29 27.03
N HIS A 119 -23.35 32.26 26.27
CA HIS A 119 -22.54 31.06 26.05
C HIS A 119 -22.22 30.86 24.56
N TYR A 120 -21.16 30.10 24.28
CA TYR A 120 -20.78 29.64 22.95
C TYR A 120 -20.33 28.18 23.03
N LYS A 121 -20.46 27.44 21.92
CA LYS A 121 -19.99 26.05 21.83
C LYS A 121 -18.65 25.99 21.13
N LEU A 122 -17.72 25.25 21.73
CA LEU A 122 -16.46 24.87 21.09
C LEU A 122 -16.46 23.36 20.90
N GLY A 123 -16.00 22.85 19.76
CA GLY A 123 -16.04 21.42 19.51
C GLY A 123 -15.32 21.01 18.24
N GLN A 124 -15.39 19.71 17.94
CA GLN A 124 -14.87 19.14 16.71
C GLN A 124 -15.91 18.20 16.12
N ARG A 125 -16.04 18.26 14.78
CA ARG A 125 -16.87 17.32 14.02
C ARG A 125 -16.01 16.55 13.02
N PHE A 126 -16.27 15.27 12.88
CA PHE A 126 -15.59 14.39 11.93
C PHE A 126 -16.51 14.14 10.73
N ILE A 127 -16.22 14.83 9.63
CA ILE A 127 -17.01 14.76 8.39
C ILE A 127 -16.20 13.94 7.37
N PRO A 128 -16.78 12.90 6.74
CA PRO A 128 -16.09 12.16 5.69
C PRO A 128 -15.85 13.04 4.46
N VAL A 129 -14.83 12.68 3.70
CA VAL A 129 -14.69 13.17 2.32
C VAL A 129 -15.90 12.75 1.48
N GLU A 130 -16.23 13.52 0.45
CA GLU A 130 -17.36 13.21 -0.42
C GLU A 130 -17.02 12.03 -1.34
N ARG A 131 -15.77 12.02 -1.84
CA ARG A 131 -15.27 11.03 -2.80
C ARG A 131 -13.86 10.57 -2.45
N ALA A 132 -13.68 9.27 -2.34
CA ALA A 132 -12.37 8.65 -2.15
C ALA A 132 -11.98 7.81 -3.38
N GLY A 133 -10.79 8.06 -3.90
CA GLY A 133 -10.12 7.21 -4.88
C GLY A 133 -9.29 6.14 -4.18
N VAL A 134 -9.48 4.88 -4.53
CA VAL A 134 -8.73 3.74 -4.00
C VAL A 134 -7.90 3.15 -5.13
N TYR A 135 -6.58 3.31 -5.05
CA TYR A 135 -5.66 2.64 -5.95
C TYR A 135 -5.36 1.23 -5.44
N VAL A 136 -5.68 0.22 -6.25
CA VAL A 136 -5.34 -1.18 -5.97
C VAL A 136 -4.24 -1.61 -6.93
N PRO A 137 -3.03 -1.96 -6.45
CA PRO A 137 -1.98 -2.48 -7.32
C PRO A 137 -2.44 -3.73 -8.08
N GLY A 138 -1.98 -3.85 -9.33
CA GLY A 138 -2.37 -4.93 -10.24
C GLY A 138 -1.33 -5.17 -11.33
N GLY A 139 -1.73 -5.88 -12.39
CA GLY A 139 -0.90 -6.14 -13.57
C GLY A 139 0.00 -7.37 -13.41
N ARG A 140 1.10 -7.26 -12.66
CA ARG A 140 2.05 -8.38 -12.43
C ARG A 140 1.60 -9.35 -11.36
N ALA A 141 0.88 -8.86 -10.36
CA ALA A 141 0.29 -9.62 -9.28
C ALA A 141 -1.05 -8.97 -8.90
N SER A 142 -1.93 -9.76 -8.28
CA SER A 142 -3.28 -9.32 -7.89
C SER A 142 -3.34 -9.17 -6.36
N TYR A 143 -3.78 -8.00 -5.88
CA TYR A 143 -3.80 -7.68 -4.45
C TYR A 143 -5.22 -7.35 -3.95
N PRO A 144 -6.16 -8.31 -3.97
CA PRO A 144 -7.55 -8.09 -3.57
C PRO A 144 -7.69 -7.61 -2.10
N SER A 145 -6.75 -8.00 -1.24
CA SER A 145 -6.67 -7.55 0.15
C SER A 145 -6.57 -6.02 0.27
N THR A 146 -5.87 -5.36 -0.65
CA THR A 146 -5.72 -3.89 -0.65
C THR A 146 -7.06 -3.18 -0.84
N ALA A 147 -7.94 -3.73 -1.69
CA ALA A 147 -9.27 -3.16 -1.88
C ALA A 147 -10.05 -3.16 -0.57
N ILE A 148 -10.09 -4.30 0.13
CA ILE A 148 -10.80 -4.43 1.42
C ILE A 148 -10.19 -3.47 2.46
N MET A 149 -8.87 -3.44 2.59
CA MET A 149 -8.18 -2.61 3.57
C MET A 149 -8.43 -1.11 3.39
N ALA A 150 -8.64 -0.64 2.15
CA ALA A 150 -8.86 0.77 1.87
C ALA A 150 -10.36 1.17 1.86
N ILE A 151 -11.23 0.31 1.32
CA ILE A 151 -12.65 0.63 1.13
C ILE A 151 -13.42 0.51 2.46
N VAL A 152 -13.12 -0.50 3.29
CA VAL A 152 -13.86 -0.73 4.53
C VAL A 152 -13.81 0.47 5.50
N PRO A 153 -12.63 1.07 5.79
CA PRO A 153 -12.57 2.29 6.60
C PRO A 153 -13.36 3.47 5.98
N ALA A 154 -13.34 3.60 4.64
CA ALA A 154 -14.09 4.64 3.95
C ALA A 154 -15.61 4.46 4.10
N LYS A 155 -16.11 3.21 4.05
CA LYS A 155 -17.52 2.91 4.32
C LYS A 155 -17.90 3.15 5.77
N ILE A 156 -17.04 2.81 6.73
CA ILE A 156 -17.26 3.10 8.16
C ILE A 156 -17.34 4.61 8.42
N ALA A 157 -16.50 5.38 7.72
CA ALA A 157 -16.53 6.84 7.74
C ALA A 157 -17.76 7.44 7.03
N ALA A 158 -18.53 6.63 6.28
CA ALA A 158 -19.67 7.03 5.46
C ALA A 158 -19.31 7.89 4.24
N VAL A 159 -18.15 7.63 3.61
CA VAL A 159 -17.81 8.18 2.29
C VAL A 159 -18.84 7.70 1.27
N LYS A 160 -19.42 8.63 0.50
CA LYS A 160 -20.54 8.34 -0.41
C LYS A 160 -20.11 7.71 -1.72
N ASN A 161 -18.95 8.12 -2.25
CA ASN A 161 -18.46 7.68 -3.54
C ASN A 161 -17.04 7.13 -3.40
N ILE A 162 -16.89 5.83 -3.50
CA ILE A 162 -15.60 5.14 -3.45
C ILE A 162 -15.29 4.60 -4.85
N ILE A 163 -14.28 5.19 -5.46
CA ILE A 163 -13.86 4.91 -6.84
C ILE A 163 -12.59 4.09 -6.80
N VAL A 164 -12.63 2.87 -7.28
CA VAL A 164 -11.48 1.98 -7.34
C VAL A 164 -10.81 2.07 -8.70
N VAL A 165 -9.49 2.18 -8.73
CA VAL A 165 -8.69 2.06 -9.95
C VAL A 165 -7.69 0.92 -9.78
N SER A 166 -7.54 0.10 -10.81
CA SER A 166 -6.53 -0.95 -10.87
C SER A 166 -6.07 -1.10 -12.32
N PRO A 167 -4.76 -1.26 -12.58
CA PRO A 167 -4.27 -1.48 -13.93
C PRO A 167 -4.93 -2.71 -14.55
N PRO A 168 -5.27 -2.63 -15.85
CA PRO A 168 -5.78 -3.78 -16.58
C PRO A 168 -4.68 -4.82 -16.78
N SER A 169 -5.08 -6.08 -16.86
CA SER A 169 -4.24 -7.16 -17.40
C SER A 169 -4.21 -7.08 -18.93
N LEU A 170 -3.39 -7.92 -19.57
CA LEU A 170 -3.41 -8.10 -21.04
C LEU A 170 -4.78 -8.54 -21.60
N LYS A 171 -5.71 -8.98 -20.74
CA LYS A 171 -7.11 -9.23 -21.09
C LYS A 171 -7.97 -7.96 -21.10
N ARG A 172 -7.36 -6.78 -20.99
CA ARG A 172 -7.99 -5.45 -21.00
C ARG A 172 -8.89 -5.17 -19.78
N GLU A 173 -8.72 -5.92 -18.70
CA GLU A 173 -9.55 -5.84 -17.50
C GLU A 173 -8.72 -6.00 -16.24
N MET A 174 -9.13 -5.35 -15.14
CA MET A 174 -8.60 -5.63 -13.80
C MET A 174 -8.88 -7.08 -13.39
N ALA A 175 -8.14 -7.60 -12.41
CA ALA A 175 -8.26 -8.99 -12.01
C ALA A 175 -9.63 -9.31 -11.37
N ASP A 176 -10.19 -10.49 -11.67
CA ASP A 176 -11.49 -10.92 -11.13
C ASP A 176 -11.54 -10.87 -9.60
N ALA A 177 -10.48 -11.32 -8.93
CA ALA A 177 -10.39 -11.28 -7.47
C ALA A 177 -10.43 -9.85 -6.91
N ILE A 178 -9.86 -8.86 -7.62
CA ILE A 178 -9.92 -7.45 -7.21
C ILE A 178 -11.34 -6.92 -7.37
N MET A 179 -12.03 -7.22 -8.49
CA MET A 179 -13.42 -6.81 -8.68
C MET A 179 -14.32 -7.36 -7.57
N VAL A 180 -14.19 -8.65 -7.26
CA VAL A 180 -14.97 -9.31 -6.21
C VAL A 180 -14.65 -8.72 -4.84
N ALA A 181 -13.38 -8.51 -4.51
CA ALA A 181 -13.00 -7.92 -3.22
C ALA A 181 -13.48 -6.47 -3.06
N ALA A 182 -13.38 -5.68 -4.12
CA ALA A 182 -13.86 -4.30 -4.13
C ALA A 182 -15.38 -4.23 -3.99
N ASP A 183 -16.13 -5.11 -4.67
CA ASP A 183 -17.58 -5.23 -4.53
C ASP A 183 -18.00 -5.67 -3.12
N ILE A 184 -17.35 -6.71 -2.55
CA ILE A 184 -17.58 -7.15 -1.17
C ILE A 184 -17.35 -6.00 -0.18
N ALA A 185 -16.32 -5.18 -0.39
CA ALA A 185 -16.03 -4.04 0.47
C ALA A 185 -16.95 -2.83 0.23
N GLY A 186 -17.71 -2.81 -0.87
CA GLY A 186 -18.72 -1.80 -1.18
C GLY A 186 -18.25 -0.70 -2.14
N ALA A 187 -17.24 -0.90 -2.99
CA ALA A 187 -16.88 0.09 -4.01
C ALA A 187 -18.10 0.52 -4.85
N ASP A 188 -18.19 1.81 -5.17
CA ASP A 188 -19.30 2.37 -5.93
C ASP A 188 -19.00 2.36 -7.44
N LEU A 189 -17.75 2.66 -7.83
CA LEU A 189 -17.27 2.62 -9.21
C LEU A 189 -15.89 1.93 -9.27
N MET A 190 -15.60 1.27 -10.39
CA MET A 190 -14.30 0.64 -10.64
C MET A 190 -13.83 0.97 -12.07
N PHE A 191 -12.54 1.27 -12.24
CA PHE A 191 -11.95 1.62 -13.53
C PHE A 191 -10.67 0.82 -13.83
N ASN A 192 -10.57 0.32 -15.07
CA ASN A 192 -9.47 -0.47 -15.62
C ASN A 192 -8.26 0.40 -16.01
N ILE A 193 -7.71 1.15 -15.05
CA ILE A 193 -6.58 2.08 -15.25
C ILE A 193 -5.62 1.99 -14.07
N GLY A 194 -4.32 2.16 -14.30
CA GLY A 194 -3.31 2.12 -13.24
C GLY A 194 -2.22 3.18 -13.34
N GLY A 195 -1.18 3.04 -12.53
CA GLY A 195 0.01 3.89 -12.59
C GLY A 195 -0.23 5.38 -12.35
N VAL A 196 0.66 6.20 -12.92
CA VAL A 196 0.66 7.66 -12.79
C VAL A 196 -0.61 8.27 -13.36
N GLN A 197 -1.06 7.77 -14.52
CA GLN A 197 -2.22 8.28 -15.23
C GLN A 197 -3.51 8.07 -14.44
N ALA A 198 -3.66 6.97 -13.69
CA ALA A 198 -4.82 6.73 -12.84
C ALA A 198 -4.89 7.71 -11.66
N ILE A 199 -3.77 7.93 -10.97
CA ILE A 199 -3.72 8.89 -9.85
C ILE A 199 -4.00 10.31 -10.35
N ALA A 200 -3.43 10.71 -11.48
CA ALA A 200 -3.71 12.00 -12.09
C ALA A 200 -5.18 12.15 -12.50
N ALA A 201 -5.78 11.10 -13.09
CA ALA A 201 -7.20 11.11 -13.48
C ALA A 201 -8.13 11.22 -12.27
N LEU A 202 -7.81 10.57 -11.15
CA LEU A 202 -8.56 10.73 -9.89
C LEU A 202 -8.42 12.15 -9.32
N ALA A 203 -7.23 12.73 -9.37
CA ALA A 203 -6.97 14.05 -8.79
C ALA A 203 -7.57 15.22 -9.59
N TYR A 204 -7.58 15.13 -10.93
CA TYR A 204 -8.13 16.18 -11.81
C TYR A 204 -9.55 15.89 -12.29
N GLY A 205 -9.98 14.64 -12.26
CA GLY A 205 -11.14 14.19 -13.01
C GLY A 205 -10.88 14.17 -14.52
N THR A 206 -11.73 13.44 -15.24
CA THR A 206 -11.79 13.42 -16.70
C THR A 206 -13.25 13.40 -17.16
N SER A 207 -13.51 13.27 -18.46
CA SER A 207 -14.87 13.08 -18.98
C SER A 207 -15.55 11.79 -18.49
N THR A 208 -14.78 10.77 -18.09
CA THR A 208 -15.31 9.48 -17.62
C THR A 208 -15.01 9.18 -16.16
N ILE A 209 -13.89 9.68 -15.63
CA ILE A 209 -13.42 9.37 -14.27
C ILE A 209 -13.72 10.58 -13.38
N PRO A 210 -14.53 10.43 -12.32
CA PRO A 210 -14.83 11.54 -11.43
C PRO A 210 -13.58 12.00 -10.66
N GLN A 211 -13.47 13.31 -10.44
CA GLN A 211 -12.50 13.87 -9.50
C GLN A 211 -12.81 13.44 -8.08
N VAL A 212 -11.78 13.12 -7.28
CA VAL A 212 -11.90 12.71 -5.87
C VAL A 212 -11.24 13.70 -4.92
N ASP A 213 -11.66 13.70 -3.66
CA ASP A 213 -11.08 14.55 -2.61
C ASP A 213 -9.80 13.96 -2.03
N MET A 214 -9.72 12.62 -1.99
CA MET A 214 -8.59 11.89 -1.41
C MET A 214 -8.27 10.66 -2.24
N VAL A 215 -6.97 10.37 -2.43
CA VAL A 215 -6.49 9.12 -3.04
C VAL A 215 -5.71 8.31 -2.00
N VAL A 216 -6.14 7.08 -1.78
CA VAL A 216 -5.51 6.14 -0.85
C VAL A 216 -5.02 4.89 -1.59
N GLY A 217 -4.13 4.16 -0.93
CA GLY A 217 -3.66 2.86 -1.39
C GLY A 217 -2.15 2.84 -1.69
N PRO A 218 -1.54 1.66 -1.53
CA PRO A 218 -0.14 1.44 -1.85
C PRO A 218 0.09 1.44 -3.37
N GLY A 219 1.34 1.45 -3.78
CA GLY A 219 1.72 1.45 -5.19
C GLY A 219 3.23 1.53 -5.31
N ASN A 220 3.73 1.32 -6.54
CA ASN A 220 5.16 1.47 -6.79
C ASN A 220 5.62 2.92 -6.59
N ALA A 221 6.94 3.14 -6.69
CA ALA A 221 7.54 4.45 -6.49
C ALA A 221 6.94 5.57 -7.38
N TYR A 222 6.49 5.25 -8.61
CA TYR A 222 5.85 6.22 -9.50
C TYR A 222 4.46 6.63 -9.00
N VAL A 223 3.65 5.69 -8.53
CA VAL A 223 2.33 5.95 -7.93
C VAL A 223 2.49 6.81 -6.67
N GLN A 224 3.43 6.46 -5.79
CA GLN A 224 3.67 7.21 -4.55
C GLN A 224 4.22 8.61 -4.81
N ALA A 225 5.16 8.76 -5.74
CA ALA A 225 5.67 10.07 -6.15
C ALA A 225 4.56 10.93 -6.79
N THR A 226 3.64 10.32 -7.54
CA THR A 226 2.50 11.04 -8.14
C THR A 226 1.51 11.52 -7.09
N LYS A 227 1.18 10.67 -6.11
CA LYS A 227 0.37 11.03 -4.94
C LYS A 227 1.00 12.22 -4.19
N ALA A 228 2.29 12.11 -3.85
CA ALA A 228 3.01 13.16 -3.13
C ALA A 228 3.09 14.48 -3.92
N TYR A 229 3.35 14.41 -5.23
CA TYR A 229 3.39 15.57 -6.12
C TYR A 229 2.02 16.27 -6.21
N LEU A 230 0.93 15.53 -6.39
CA LEU A 230 -0.41 16.12 -6.49
C LEU A 230 -0.89 16.67 -5.14
N PHE A 231 -0.52 16.02 -4.03
CA PHE A 231 -0.75 16.54 -2.68
C PHE A 231 -0.02 17.86 -2.45
N SER A 232 1.26 17.97 -2.84
CA SER A 232 2.04 19.20 -2.65
C SER A 232 1.52 20.38 -3.48
N LEU A 233 0.83 20.11 -4.59
CA LEU A 233 0.10 21.10 -5.39
C LEU A 233 -1.30 21.43 -4.84
N GLY A 234 -1.73 20.79 -3.74
CA GLY A 234 -3.07 20.96 -3.17
C GLY A 234 -4.21 20.44 -4.06
N LYS A 235 -3.92 19.50 -4.98
CA LYS A 235 -4.91 18.98 -5.93
C LYS A 235 -5.78 17.87 -5.36
N VAL A 236 -5.21 17.06 -4.47
CA VAL A 236 -5.93 15.94 -3.84
C VAL A 236 -5.27 15.59 -2.50
N ALA A 237 -6.04 15.17 -1.51
CA ALA A 237 -5.50 14.61 -0.28
C ALA A 237 -4.94 13.19 -0.52
N ILE A 238 -4.00 12.76 0.31
CA ILE A 238 -3.46 11.39 0.28
C ILE A 238 -3.39 10.82 1.70
N ASP A 239 -3.35 9.50 1.81
CA ASP A 239 -3.17 8.77 3.08
C ASP A 239 -1.77 9.01 3.68
N SER A 240 -0.73 8.61 2.95
CA SER A 240 0.67 8.77 3.35
C SER A 240 1.57 8.56 2.11
N PRO A 241 2.73 9.23 2.02
CA PRO A 241 3.79 8.78 1.13
C PRO A 241 4.29 7.41 1.61
N ALA A 242 3.94 6.34 0.90
CA ALA A 242 4.45 5.00 1.22
C ALA A 242 5.81 4.76 0.56
N GLY A 243 6.76 4.20 1.31
CA GLY A 243 8.00 3.65 0.77
C GLY A 243 7.84 2.18 0.36
N PRO A 244 8.93 1.53 -0.10
CA PRO A 244 8.97 0.09 -0.26
C PRO A 244 8.59 -0.61 1.04
N SER A 245 7.99 -1.79 0.93
CA SER A 245 7.49 -2.51 2.10
C SER A 245 8.66 -3.13 2.88
N GLU A 246 8.54 -3.18 4.20
CA GLU A 246 9.59 -3.67 5.10
C GLU A 246 9.04 -4.60 6.19
N ILE A 247 9.91 -5.49 6.68
CA ILE A 247 9.68 -6.26 7.91
C ILE A 247 10.93 -6.21 8.79
N LEU A 248 10.72 -5.99 10.08
CA LEU A 248 11.76 -6.13 11.11
C LEU A 248 11.26 -7.12 12.15
N ILE A 249 12.01 -8.19 12.35
CA ILE A 249 11.71 -9.27 13.27
C ILE A 249 12.66 -9.17 14.45
N ILE A 250 12.13 -9.06 15.66
CA ILE A 250 12.90 -9.22 16.89
C ILE A 250 12.56 -10.60 17.46
N ALA A 251 13.57 -11.44 17.67
CA ALA A 251 13.38 -12.82 18.14
C ALA A 251 14.46 -13.23 19.16
N ASP A 252 14.07 -13.90 20.23
CA ASP A 252 15.00 -14.56 21.15
C ASP A 252 15.22 -16.04 20.78
N ASP A 253 15.95 -16.79 21.60
CA ASP A 253 16.26 -18.19 21.38
C ASP A 253 15.05 -19.14 21.42
N SER A 254 13.90 -18.69 21.93
CA SER A 254 12.66 -19.48 21.93
C SER A 254 11.96 -19.53 20.57
N ALA A 255 12.33 -18.62 19.65
CA ALA A 255 11.69 -18.51 18.35
C ALA A 255 11.98 -19.71 17.44
N ASN A 256 10.97 -20.12 16.67
CA ASN A 256 11.16 -21.11 15.62
C ASN A 256 11.85 -20.47 14.41
N TYR A 257 13.09 -20.89 14.14
CA TYR A 257 13.90 -20.39 13.03
C TYR A 257 13.22 -20.54 11.65
N GLU A 258 12.38 -21.56 11.45
CA GLU A 258 11.67 -21.75 10.18
C GLU A 258 10.59 -20.68 9.99
N TYR A 259 9.86 -20.34 11.06
CA TYR A 259 8.82 -19.31 11.00
C TYR A 259 9.44 -17.94 10.74
N VAL A 260 10.51 -17.60 11.46
CA VAL A 260 11.27 -16.36 11.24
C VAL A 260 11.77 -16.28 9.79
N ALA A 261 12.33 -17.37 9.26
CA ALA A 261 12.80 -17.39 7.87
C ALA A 261 11.64 -17.24 6.87
N ARG A 262 10.49 -17.89 7.11
CA ARG A 262 9.31 -17.77 6.24
C ARG A 262 8.72 -16.36 6.27
N ASP A 263 8.73 -15.68 7.42
CA ASP A 263 8.32 -14.27 7.53
C ASP A 263 9.24 -13.36 6.70
N ILE A 264 10.56 -13.56 6.77
CA ILE A 264 11.54 -12.86 5.89
C ILE A 264 11.24 -13.12 4.41
N LEU A 265 11.01 -14.38 4.02
CA LEU A 265 10.72 -14.74 2.63
C LEU A 265 9.40 -14.12 2.15
N SER A 266 8.37 -14.11 3.01
CA SER A 266 7.07 -13.51 2.70
C SER A 266 7.19 -12.04 2.33
N GLN A 267 8.10 -11.31 2.97
CA GLN A 267 8.30 -9.89 2.69
C GLN A 267 9.18 -9.67 1.44
N THR A 268 10.26 -10.44 1.31
CA THR A 268 11.25 -10.26 0.23
C THR A 268 10.79 -10.79 -1.13
N GLU A 269 9.77 -11.65 -1.17
CA GLU A 269 9.21 -12.09 -2.45
C GLU A 269 8.39 -11.00 -3.16
N HIS A 270 7.89 -10.00 -2.42
CA HIS A 270 6.99 -8.99 -2.95
C HIS A 270 7.65 -8.10 -4.02
N ALA A 271 8.85 -7.59 -3.77
CA ALA A 271 9.61 -6.73 -4.68
C ALA A 271 11.11 -6.74 -4.38
N GLU A 272 11.93 -6.36 -5.36
CA GLU A 272 13.39 -6.35 -5.24
C GLU A 272 13.94 -5.27 -4.31
N ASP A 273 13.15 -4.25 -4.01
CA ASP A 273 13.47 -3.12 -3.14
C ASP A 273 12.86 -3.25 -1.74
N ASN A 274 12.31 -4.41 -1.37
CA ASN A 274 11.81 -4.63 -0.03
C ASN A 274 12.95 -4.89 0.96
N CYS A 275 12.75 -4.46 2.21
CA CYS A 275 13.70 -4.65 3.30
C CYS A 275 13.23 -5.74 4.27
N ALA A 276 14.13 -6.60 4.71
CA ALA A 276 13.85 -7.62 5.72
C ALA A 276 15.03 -7.78 6.68
N ILE A 277 14.78 -7.49 7.96
CA ILE A 277 15.80 -7.50 9.00
C ILE A 277 15.37 -8.45 10.12
N LEU A 278 16.25 -9.38 10.50
CA LEU A 278 16.16 -10.12 11.75
C LEU A 278 17.13 -9.51 12.76
N ILE A 279 16.66 -9.23 13.96
CA ILE A 279 17.49 -8.90 15.12
C ILE A 279 17.22 -9.94 16.19
N THR A 280 18.26 -10.59 16.68
CA THR A 280 18.12 -11.65 17.69
C THR A 280 19.17 -11.55 18.77
N THR A 281 18.83 -12.00 19.97
CA THR A 281 19.81 -12.20 21.06
C THR A 281 20.52 -13.54 21.00
N SER A 282 20.20 -14.39 20.01
CA SER A 282 20.70 -15.76 19.88
C SER A 282 21.53 -15.94 18.62
N GLU A 283 22.84 -16.18 18.79
CA GLU A 283 23.73 -16.56 17.68
C GLU A 283 23.26 -17.84 16.99
N GLN A 284 22.79 -18.81 17.78
CA GLN A 284 22.29 -20.07 17.25
C GLN A 284 21.05 -19.87 16.37
N LEU A 285 20.12 -19.01 16.78
CA LEU A 285 18.95 -18.69 15.96
C LEU A 285 19.40 -18.01 14.65
N ALA A 286 20.27 -17.01 14.74
CA ALA A 286 20.77 -16.27 13.59
C ALA A 286 21.41 -17.19 12.54
N GLU A 287 22.27 -18.12 12.98
CA GLU A 287 22.88 -19.10 12.08
C GLU A 287 21.85 -20.05 11.44
N ARG A 288 20.88 -20.54 12.22
CA ARG A 288 19.85 -21.45 11.72
C ARG A 288 18.97 -20.78 10.67
N VAL A 289 18.52 -19.55 10.93
CA VAL A 289 17.74 -18.75 9.96
C VAL A 289 18.58 -18.52 8.70
N TYR A 290 19.83 -18.10 8.83
CA TYR A 290 20.72 -17.87 7.69
C TYR A 290 20.89 -19.12 6.80
N LYS A 291 21.18 -20.27 7.42
CA LYS A 291 21.34 -21.55 6.71
C LYS A 291 20.02 -21.99 6.04
N TYR A 292 18.89 -21.85 6.73
CA TYR A 292 17.57 -22.21 6.19
C TYR A 292 17.20 -21.35 4.99
N LEU A 293 17.35 -20.02 5.09
CA LEU A 293 17.11 -19.10 3.96
C LEU A 293 17.96 -19.47 2.74
N LYS A 294 19.25 -19.77 2.93
CA LYS A 294 20.13 -20.15 1.82
C LYS A 294 19.67 -21.42 1.10
N GLY A 295 19.10 -22.39 1.82
CA GLY A 295 18.52 -23.60 1.22
C GLY A 295 17.20 -23.32 0.50
N GLU A 296 16.28 -22.60 1.16
CA GLU A 296 14.91 -22.41 0.68
C GLU A 296 14.78 -21.48 -0.51
N VAL A 297 15.59 -20.43 -0.62
CA VAL A 297 15.48 -19.42 -1.71
C VAL A 297 15.52 -20.08 -3.09
N SER A 298 16.29 -21.17 -3.24
CA SER A 298 16.41 -21.91 -4.50
C SER A 298 15.09 -22.56 -4.97
N HIS A 299 14.17 -22.83 -4.04
CA HIS A 299 12.88 -23.45 -4.27
C HIS A 299 11.74 -22.43 -4.47
N CYS A 300 11.99 -21.14 -4.19
CA CYS A 300 10.97 -20.10 -4.31
C CYS A 300 10.72 -19.71 -5.78
N LEU A 301 9.44 -19.59 -6.17
CA LEU A 301 9.04 -19.15 -7.51
C LEU A 301 9.59 -17.77 -7.88
N ARG A 302 9.68 -16.87 -6.90
CA ARG A 302 10.14 -15.48 -7.07
C ARG A 302 11.59 -15.26 -6.61
N LYS A 303 12.44 -16.29 -6.72
CA LYS A 303 13.83 -16.28 -6.22
C LYS A 303 14.64 -15.05 -6.61
N ALA A 304 14.52 -14.56 -7.84
CA ALA A 304 15.31 -13.42 -8.32
C ALA A 304 14.99 -12.12 -7.55
N PHE A 305 13.73 -11.90 -7.16
CA PHE A 305 13.37 -10.76 -6.31
C PHE A 305 13.88 -10.94 -4.89
N ILE A 306 13.72 -12.14 -4.34
CA ILE A 306 14.16 -12.48 -2.99
C ILE A 306 15.69 -12.31 -2.86
N GLU A 307 16.46 -12.85 -3.80
CA GLU A 307 17.92 -12.77 -3.80
C GLU A 307 18.41 -11.32 -3.83
N LYS A 308 17.81 -10.49 -4.69
CA LYS A 308 18.15 -9.07 -4.81
C LYS A 308 17.76 -8.28 -3.56
N SER A 309 16.53 -8.44 -3.07
CA SER A 309 16.06 -7.81 -1.83
C SER A 309 16.94 -8.19 -0.63
N LEU A 310 17.26 -9.47 -0.46
CA LEU A 310 18.12 -9.94 0.63
C LEU A 310 19.58 -9.51 0.49
N ALA A 311 20.08 -9.28 -0.72
CA ALA A 311 21.44 -8.81 -0.95
C ALA A 311 21.59 -7.32 -0.61
N ASP A 312 20.63 -6.51 -1.07
CA ASP A 312 20.69 -5.06 -0.97
C ASP A 312 20.17 -4.55 0.39
N TYR A 313 19.11 -5.15 0.90
CA TYR A 313 18.33 -4.64 2.05
C TYR A 313 18.07 -5.69 3.14
N GLY A 314 18.63 -6.90 3.02
CA GLY A 314 18.53 -7.96 4.02
C GLY A 314 19.62 -7.89 5.09
N ALA A 315 19.27 -8.10 6.35
CA ALA A 315 20.24 -8.23 7.45
C ALA A 315 19.80 -9.24 8.52
N ILE A 316 20.77 -9.95 9.10
CA ILE A 316 20.60 -10.75 10.31
C ILE A 316 21.59 -10.20 11.34
N LEU A 317 21.06 -9.61 12.40
CA LEU A 317 21.80 -8.88 13.42
C LEU A 317 21.69 -9.61 14.75
N ILE A 318 22.80 -9.73 15.46
CA ILE A 318 22.87 -10.30 16.80
C ILE A 318 23.05 -9.14 17.78
N ALA A 319 22.04 -8.91 18.62
CA ALA A 319 22.08 -7.93 19.70
C ALA A 319 22.50 -8.61 21.02
N ASP A 320 23.17 -7.88 21.89
CA ASP A 320 23.55 -8.32 23.24
C ASP A 320 22.33 -8.38 24.18
N SER A 321 21.23 -7.68 23.84
CA SER A 321 19.97 -7.75 24.59
C SER A 321 18.73 -7.39 23.76
N LEU A 322 17.54 -7.76 24.24
CA LEU A 322 16.28 -7.34 23.61
C LEU A 322 16.12 -5.81 23.64
N ASN A 323 16.64 -5.12 24.66
CA ASN A 323 16.60 -3.66 24.73
C ASN A 323 17.42 -3.02 23.62
N GLU A 324 18.62 -3.54 23.34
CA GLU A 324 19.44 -3.08 22.22
C GLU A 324 18.74 -3.34 20.88
N ALA A 325 18.10 -4.51 20.72
CA ALA A 325 17.33 -4.82 19.53
C ALA A 325 16.15 -3.85 19.32
N ILE A 326 15.43 -3.52 20.40
CA ILE A 326 14.33 -2.54 20.37
C ILE A 326 14.86 -1.13 20.08
N GLN A 327 16.02 -0.76 20.64
CA GLN A 327 16.63 0.53 20.37
C GLN A 327 16.96 0.66 18.87
N PHE A 328 17.63 -0.33 18.29
CA PHE A 328 17.91 -0.36 16.86
C PHE A 328 16.63 -0.28 16.02
N ALA A 329 15.57 -1.01 16.40
CA ALA A 329 14.31 -0.99 15.66
C ALA A 329 13.64 0.40 15.65
N ASN A 330 13.91 1.24 16.65
CA ASN A 330 13.41 2.61 16.73
C ASN A 330 14.30 3.63 16.01
N ASP A 331 15.55 3.27 15.70
CA ASP A 331 16.49 4.15 15.01
C ASP A 331 16.04 4.42 13.56
N ARG A 332 16.34 5.63 13.07
CA ARG A 332 15.97 6.13 11.74
C ARG A 332 17.16 6.70 11.01
#